data_AF-A0A1Y4DWY3-F1
#
_entry.id   AF-A0A1Y4DWY3-F1
#
_cell.length_a   1.000
_cell.length_b   1.000
_cell.length_c   1.000
_cell.angle_alpha   90.00
_cell.angle_beta   90.00
_cell.angle_gamma   90.00
#
_symmetry.space_group_name_H-M   'P 1'
#
loop_
_entity.id
_entity.type
_entity.pdbx_description
1 polymer ?
#
loop_
_entity_poly.entity_id
_entity_poly.type
_entity_poly.pdbx_seq_one_letter_code
_entity_poly.pdbx_strand_id
1 'polypeptide(L)'
;MGEFCMNIFDKARAAIDKVETSFAKAKGSSGEKARDLSLEEIGETLASYTAPDDGEPEKVAQGENPDGSHLEELRVSASSERDSDRQEVDNEIEELERRIAALRAARQKRESDRRANEPSPQTQSSKTSEGHQADRPASLDSGGGDKPANEMAFFVICGLVFVLGLGVLWLFAVQDSQQDKGSSQTAITATSEPEELSQEVGGTGEQVNIAIDCKENWFFSTYDVVLYVDDAHVATLDHGKSESYEVRLESGRHTLRAESEEDASVDGSLSFDTSMYTDFRFIIRCENSQVELEEVPHVNMPFGSDDIDGMKVDDAKAALRDAGFTEIEIEESDDLEPAQGALVDTLQSVSVDGERSISAGDEYYADADVLLTVHKMGDVHPPESAASLLGRDAHEVRDEFTSAGFTNVVIEEREADSSSDQLGVSAVTIGWLLFGNSNFTTTDTFDPAETVTIETVVTRSSEPQNDGRDSEPTILTVDNCPDLKELLSKSVDDASGFASSYWGETIQFDGYIADIQNHGDFDTRFDVLFLAGNVDTSPSVGPYFRFTDVSRWDMEYEGGILDAGKPVRITAVVDGWNDNGMWVDLDPVLLEDR
;
A
#
# COMPACT_ATOMS: atom_id res chain seq x y z
N MET A 1 -20.04 -21.27 -1.89
CA MET A 1 -20.60 -20.49 -3.02
C MET A 1 -20.66 -19.00 -2.69
N GLY A 2 -21.13 -18.59 -1.49
CA GLY A 2 -21.01 -17.21 -1.00
C GLY A 2 -19.57 -16.68 -1.00
N GLU A 3 -18.59 -17.50 -0.59
CA GLU A 3 -17.15 -17.14 -0.70
C GLU A 3 -16.63 -17.03 -2.14
N PHE A 4 -17.23 -17.75 -3.10
CA PHE A 4 -16.80 -17.70 -4.50
C PHE A 4 -17.31 -16.43 -5.20
N CYS A 5 -18.53 -15.97 -4.86
CA CYS A 5 -19.04 -14.69 -5.33
C CYS A 5 -18.35 -13.50 -4.63
N MET A 6 -18.12 -13.56 -3.31
CA MET A 6 -17.36 -12.53 -2.59
C MET A 6 -15.94 -12.37 -3.14
N ASN A 7 -15.23 -13.46 -3.45
CA ASN A 7 -13.88 -13.42 -4.02
C ASN A 7 -13.85 -12.81 -5.43
N ILE A 8 -14.90 -12.98 -6.25
CA ILE A 8 -15.02 -12.31 -7.56
C ILE A 8 -15.30 -10.81 -7.38
N PHE A 9 -16.14 -10.42 -6.42
CA PHE A 9 -16.42 -9.02 -6.10
C PHE A 9 -15.20 -8.30 -5.51
N ASP A 10 -14.46 -8.92 -4.60
CA ASP A 10 -13.23 -8.36 -4.00
C ASP A 10 -12.14 -8.19 -5.06
N LYS A 11 -12.01 -9.14 -6.00
CA LYS A 11 -11.08 -9.03 -7.13
C LYS A 11 -11.49 -7.96 -8.14
N ALA A 12 -12.79 -7.82 -8.42
CA ALA A 12 -13.29 -6.75 -9.28
C ALA A 12 -13.09 -5.36 -8.63
N ARG A 13 -13.30 -5.26 -7.31
CA ARG A 13 -13.09 -4.04 -6.53
C ARG A 13 -11.60 -3.66 -6.46
N ALA A 14 -10.73 -4.64 -6.23
CA ALA A 14 -9.27 -4.43 -6.26
C ALA A 14 -8.78 -4.00 -7.66
N ALA A 15 -9.35 -4.55 -8.73
CA ALA A 15 -9.04 -4.11 -10.09
C ALA A 15 -9.50 -2.66 -10.34
N ILE A 16 -10.67 -2.27 -9.83
CA ILE A 16 -11.19 -0.90 -9.93
C ILE A 16 -10.32 0.09 -9.14
N ASP A 17 -9.95 -0.23 -7.90
CA ASP A 17 -9.04 0.61 -7.09
C ASP A 17 -7.69 0.80 -7.79
N LYS A 18 -7.17 -0.26 -8.42
CA LYS A 18 -5.90 -0.20 -9.18
C LYS A 18 -6.01 0.69 -10.41
N VAL A 19 -7.18 0.74 -11.06
CA VAL A 19 -7.46 1.64 -12.18
C VAL A 19 -7.62 3.08 -11.71
N GLU A 20 -8.35 3.33 -10.63
CA GLU A 20 -8.53 4.67 -10.05
C GLU A 20 -7.20 5.26 -9.55
N THR A 21 -6.39 4.44 -8.89
CA THR A 21 -5.03 4.80 -8.46
C THR A 21 -4.11 5.10 -9.64
N SER A 22 -4.22 4.32 -10.73
CA SER A 22 -3.46 4.56 -11.96
C SER A 22 -3.92 5.85 -12.67
N PHE A 23 -5.21 6.18 -12.62
CA PHE A 23 -5.75 7.44 -13.14
C PHE A 23 -5.32 8.65 -12.31
N ALA A 24 -5.24 8.52 -10.98
CA ALA A 24 -4.72 9.54 -10.08
C ALA A 24 -3.23 9.80 -10.33
N LYS A 25 -2.42 8.74 -10.47
CA LYS A 25 -0.98 8.82 -10.78
C LYS A 25 -0.70 9.43 -12.16
N ALA A 26 -1.57 9.19 -13.15
CA ALA A 26 -1.49 9.79 -14.49
C ALA A 26 -1.95 11.27 -14.55
N LYS A 27 -2.43 11.85 -13.44
CA LYS A 27 -2.75 13.28 -13.33
C LYS A 27 -1.50 14.12 -13.03
N GLY A 28 -0.39 13.50 -12.59
CA GLY A 28 0.89 14.16 -12.26
C GLY A 28 2.00 14.06 -13.30
N SER A 29 1.84 13.30 -14.39
CA SER A 29 2.88 13.09 -15.41
C SER A 29 2.35 13.30 -16.83
N SER A 30 3.03 14.14 -17.61
CA SER A 30 2.76 14.29 -19.05
C SER A 30 3.27 13.07 -19.81
N GLY A 31 2.45 12.02 -19.88
CA GLY A 31 2.79 10.80 -20.60
C GLY A 31 1.56 10.13 -21.22
N GLU A 32 1.18 10.56 -22.43
CA GLU A 32 0.07 10.01 -23.23
C GLU A 32 0.24 8.51 -23.55
N LYS A 33 1.46 7.97 -23.41
CA LYS A 33 1.81 6.56 -23.71
C LYS A 33 1.49 5.56 -22.60
N ALA A 34 1.37 6.00 -21.33
CA ALA A 34 1.07 5.12 -20.20
C ALA A 34 -0.44 4.83 -20.04
N ARG A 35 -1.30 5.63 -20.70
CA ARG A 35 -2.76 5.57 -20.57
C ARG A 35 -3.44 4.67 -21.59
N ASP A 36 -2.81 4.43 -22.74
CA ASP A 36 -3.34 3.54 -23.77
C ASP A 36 -3.03 2.06 -23.47
N LEU A 37 -1.91 1.75 -22.80
CA LEU A 37 -1.54 0.38 -22.38
C LEU A 37 -2.47 -0.16 -21.28
N SER A 38 -2.87 0.67 -20.32
CA SER A 38 -3.71 0.23 -19.20
C SER A 38 -5.16 -0.10 -19.61
N LEU A 39 -5.68 0.50 -20.68
CA LEU A 39 -7.05 0.23 -21.16
C LEU A 39 -7.15 -1.05 -22.01
N GLU A 40 -6.05 -1.44 -22.68
CA GLU A 40 -5.96 -2.71 -23.41
C GLU A 40 -5.86 -3.89 -22.42
N GLU A 41 -5.07 -3.75 -21.35
CA GLU A 41 -4.99 -4.70 -20.22
C GLU A 41 -6.34 -4.88 -19.50
N ILE A 42 -7.10 -3.79 -19.30
CA ILE A 42 -8.46 -3.86 -18.73
C ILE A 42 -9.42 -4.61 -19.66
N GLY A 43 -9.29 -4.42 -20.98
CA GLY A 43 -10.10 -5.11 -21.99
C GLY A 43 -9.81 -6.60 -22.07
N GLU A 44 -8.54 -7.00 -21.98
CA GLU A 44 -8.13 -8.41 -21.95
C GLU A 44 -8.52 -9.09 -20.64
N THR A 45 -8.41 -8.37 -19.52
CA THR A 45 -8.83 -8.86 -18.20
C THR A 45 -10.34 -9.10 -18.16
N LEU A 46 -11.18 -8.19 -18.68
CA LEU A 46 -12.63 -8.40 -18.73
C LEU A 46 -13.08 -9.48 -19.74
N ALA A 47 -12.31 -9.69 -20.81
CA ALA A 47 -12.58 -10.74 -21.79
C ALA A 47 -12.31 -12.15 -21.25
N SER A 48 -11.35 -12.32 -20.34
CA SER A 48 -11.05 -13.62 -19.71
C SER A 48 -12.11 -14.05 -18.68
N TYR A 49 -12.88 -13.10 -18.12
CA TYR A 49 -13.96 -13.38 -17.17
C TYR A 49 -15.33 -13.64 -17.81
N THR A 50 -15.50 -13.40 -19.12
CA THR A 50 -16.80 -13.53 -19.82
C THR A 50 -16.89 -14.73 -20.78
N ALA A 51 -15.83 -15.55 -20.89
CA ALA A 51 -15.85 -16.74 -21.73
C ALA A 51 -16.47 -17.94 -20.97
N PRO A 52 -17.58 -18.54 -21.44
CA PRO A 52 -18.04 -19.81 -20.90
C PRO A 52 -17.08 -20.93 -21.35
N ASP A 53 -16.72 -21.82 -20.44
CA ASP A 53 -15.86 -22.99 -20.67
C ASP A 53 -16.55 -24.02 -21.58
N ASP A 54 -16.34 -23.90 -22.90
CA ASP A 54 -16.79 -24.86 -23.90
C ASP A 54 -15.67 -25.83 -24.30
N GLY A 55 -15.44 -26.82 -23.42
CA GLY A 55 -14.81 -28.08 -23.80
C GLY A 55 -15.70 -28.86 -24.77
N GLU A 56 -15.28 -28.99 -26.04
CA GLU A 56 -15.85 -30.00 -26.94
C GLU A 56 -15.66 -31.41 -26.37
N PRO A 57 -16.64 -32.30 -26.60
CA PRO A 57 -16.26 -33.49 -27.35
C PRO A 57 -17.29 -33.91 -28.42
N GLU A 58 -16.79 -34.10 -29.64
CA GLU A 58 -17.38 -35.05 -30.58
C GLU A 58 -17.39 -36.47 -29.97
N LYS A 59 -18.58 -37.03 -29.72
CA LYS A 59 -19.01 -38.33 -30.30
C LYS A 59 -20.44 -38.71 -29.90
N VAL A 60 -21.26 -38.90 -30.94
CA VAL A 60 -22.62 -39.41 -30.92
C VAL A 60 -22.64 -40.93 -30.75
N ALA A 61 -23.47 -41.46 -29.82
CA ALA A 61 -24.27 -42.67 -30.04
C ALA A 61 -25.33 -42.91 -28.94
N GLN A 62 -26.60 -42.67 -29.31
CA GLN A 62 -27.82 -43.46 -29.05
C GLN A 62 -28.22 -43.90 -27.62
N GLY A 63 -29.45 -43.53 -27.24
CA GLY A 63 -30.41 -44.50 -26.68
C GLY A 63 -31.19 -44.08 -25.43
N GLU A 64 -32.43 -43.62 -25.65
CA GLU A 64 -33.63 -43.88 -24.82
C GLU A 64 -33.76 -43.31 -23.38
N ASN A 65 -34.72 -42.38 -23.24
CA ASN A 65 -35.43 -41.97 -22.01
C ASN A 65 -36.60 -42.97 -21.75
N PRO A 66 -37.39 -42.98 -20.64
CA PRO A 66 -37.28 -42.33 -19.31
C PRO A 66 -37.63 -43.26 -18.11
N ASP A 67 -37.37 -42.84 -16.88
CA ASP A 67 -38.41 -42.91 -15.82
C ASP A 67 -38.15 -41.83 -14.76
N GLY A 68 -39.05 -40.85 -14.72
CA GLY A 68 -39.11 -39.80 -13.72
C GLY A 68 -40.03 -40.24 -12.60
N SER A 69 -39.45 -40.56 -11.45
CA SER A 69 -40.18 -40.60 -10.19
C SER A 69 -39.24 -40.56 -8.99
N HIS A 70 -38.42 -39.49 -8.87
CA HIS A 70 -37.81 -39.13 -7.58
C HIS A 70 -37.26 -37.70 -7.47
N LEU A 71 -37.68 -36.77 -8.36
CA LEU A 71 -37.19 -35.39 -8.38
C LEU A 71 -38.27 -34.32 -8.13
N GLU A 72 -39.50 -34.72 -7.75
CA GLU A 72 -40.60 -33.77 -7.53
C GLU A 72 -40.82 -33.38 -6.06
N GLU A 73 -40.17 -34.06 -5.09
CA GLU A 73 -40.23 -33.67 -3.67
C GLU A 73 -39.08 -32.78 -3.19
N LEU A 74 -38.08 -32.48 -4.05
CA LEU A 74 -37.02 -31.50 -3.76
C LEU A 74 -37.25 -30.13 -4.44
N ARG A 75 -38.38 -29.95 -5.14
CA ARG A 75 -38.63 -28.76 -5.96
C ARG A 75 -39.57 -27.73 -5.32
N VAL A 76 -40.05 -27.93 -4.10
CA VAL A 76 -41.07 -27.06 -3.46
C VAL A 76 -40.56 -26.34 -2.20
N SER A 77 -39.24 -26.25 -1.96
CA SER A 77 -38.72 -25.47 -0.80
C SER A 77 -37.47 -24.63 -1.08
N ALA A 78 -37.17 -24.30 -2.34
CA ALA A 78 -36.02 -23.43 -2.65
C ALA A 78 -36.27 -22.53 -3.88
N SER A 79 -37.43 -21.88 -3.98
CA SER A 79 -37.78 -21.06 -5.15
C SER A 79 -38.26 -19.64 -4.81
N SER A 80 -37.90 -19.08 -3.66
CA SER A 80 -38.16 -17.65 -3.39
C SER A 80 -36.95 -16.85 -2.90
N GLU A 81 -35.78 -17.47 -2.69
CA GLU A 81 -34.53 -16.80 -2.28
C GLU A 81 -33.44 -16.88 -3.37
N ARG A 82 -33.72 -17.46 -4.54
CA ARG A 82 -32.75 -17.58 -5.65
C ARG A 82 -32.97 -16.61 -6.80
N ASP A 83 -34.09 -15.88 -6.79
CA ASP A 83 -34.45 -14.96 -7.87
C ASP A 83 -34.24 -13.48 -7.47
N SER A 84 -34.23 -13.10 -6.19
CA SER A 84 -33.94 -11.72 -5.76
C SER A 84 -32.48 -11.35 -5.95
N ASP A 85 -31.57 -12.19 -5.48
CA ASP A 85 -30.12 -11.92 -5.51
C ASP A 85 -29.60 -11.93 -6.95
N ARG A 86 -30.23 -12.73 -7.82
CA ARG A 86 -29.93 -12.74 -9.25
C ARG A 86 -30.45 -11.49 -9.96
N GLN A 87 -31.61 -10.99 -9.56
CA GLN A 87 -32.20 -9.77 -10.12
C GLN A 87 -31.47 -8.51 -9.64
N GLU A 88 -30.91 -8.51 -8.43
CA GLU A 88 -30.05 -7.45 -7.90
C GLU A 88 -28.71 -7.39 -8.66
N VAL A 89 -28.08 -8.53 -8.90
CA VAL A 89 -26.86 -8.63 -9.70
C VAL A 89 -27.08 -8.22 -11.17
N ASP A 90 -28.19 -8.65 -11.78
CA ASP A 90 -28.53 -8.25 -13.15
C ASP A 90 -28.78 -6.72 -13.26
N ASN A 91 -29.32 -6.09 -12.22
CA ASN A 91 -29.51 -4.63 -12.17
C ASN A 91 -28.17 -3.87 -12.03
N GLU A 92 -27.24 -4.37 -11.21
CA GLU A 92 -25.90 -3.79 -11.06
C GLU A 92 -25.08 -3.90 -12.35
N ILE A 93 -25.20 -5.03 -13.06
CA ILE A 93 -24.57 -5.22 -14.37
C ILE A 93 -25.14 -4.24 -15.39
N GLU A 94 -26.46 -4.06 -15.47
CA GLU A 94 -27.07 -3.06 -16.38
C GLU A 94 -26.65 -1.62 -16.04
N GLU A 95 -26.44 -1.31 -14.76
CA GLU A 95 -25.97 0.00 -14.32
C GLU A 95 -24.50 0.25 -14.69
N LEU A 96 -23.65 -0.76 -14.53
CA LEU A 96 -22.26 -0.74 -14.97
C LEU A 96 -22.14 -0.57 -16.49
N GLU A 97 -22.95 -1.29 -17.27
CA GLU A 97 -23.00 -1.14 -18.72
C GLU A 97 -23.44 0.28 -19.13
N ARG A 98 -24.40 0.88 -18.41
CA ARG A 98 -24.81 2.28 -18.59
C ARG A 98 -23.66 3.26 -18.31
N ARG A 99 -22.92 3.07 -17.21
CA ARG A 99 -21.77 3.91 -16.86
C ARG A 99 -20.64 3.82 -17.89
N ILE A 100 -20.33 2.62 -18.37
CA ILE A 100 -19.32 2.41 -19.42
C ILE A 100 -19.76 3.05 -20.75
N ALA A 101 -21.03 2.93 -21.11
CA ALA A 101 -21.58 3.58 -22.31
C ALA A 101 -21.52 5.11 -22.21
N ALA A 102 -21.81 5.68 -21.05
CA ALA A 102 -21.71 7.12 -20.79
C ALA A 102 -20.26 7.62 -20.91
N LEU A 103 -19.29 6.87 -20.38
CA LEU A 103 -17.87 7.18 -20.52
C LEU A 103 -17.39 7.14 -21.98
N ARG A 104 -17.85 6.15 -22.77
CA ARG A 104 -17.57 6.08 -24.21
C ARG A 104 -18.17 7.27 -24.96
N ALA A 105 -19.40 7.67 -24.63
CA ALA A 105 -20.04 8.85 -25.23
C ALA A 105 -19.32 10.16 -24.86
N ALA A 106 -18.87 10.30 -23.60
CA ALA A 106 -18.08 11.44 -23.15
C ALA A 106 -16.74 11.56 -23.89
N ARG A 107 -16.07 10.42 -24.14
CA ARG A 107 -14.84 10.36 -24.97
C ARG A 107 -15.12 10.83 -26.41
N GLN A 108 -16.16 10.30 -27.05
CA GLN A 108 -16.53 10.70 -28.42
C GLN A 108 -16.87 12.19 -28.52
N LYS A 109 -17.55 12.75 -27.51
CA LYS A 109 -17.85 14.18 -27.44
C LYS A 109 -16.59 15.04 -27.26
N ARG A 110 -15.68 14.65 -26.37
CA ARG A 110 -14.38 15.35 -26.20
C ARG A 110 -13.54 15.30 -27.48
N GLU A 111 -13.59 14.19 -28.21
CA GLU A 111 -12.85 14.02 -29.45
C GLU A 111 -13.49 14.80 -30.62
N SER A 112 -14.82 14.94 -30.64
CA SER A 112 -15.51 15.84 -31.57
C SER A 112 -15.25 17.32 -31.26
N ASP A 113 -15.23 17.69 -29.98
CA ASP A 113 -14.97 19.07 -29.55
C ASP A 113 -13.50 19.46 -29.83
N ARG A 114 -12.57 18.50 -29.72
CA ARG A 114 -11.16 18.68 -30.11
C ARG A 114 -11.02 18.91 -31.62
N ARG A 115 -11.76 18.17 -32.45
CA ARG A 115 -11.79 18.39 -33.92
C ARG A 115 -12.45 19.71 -34.32
N ALA A 116 -13.38 20.23 -33.51
CA ALA A 116 -14.01 21.52 -33.74
C ALA A 116 -13.10 22.72 -33.38
N ASN A 117 -12.06 22.51 -32.57
CA ASN A 117 -11.14 23.53 -32.08
C ASN A 117 -9.71 23.46 -32.65
N GLU A 118 -9.47 22.64 -33.69
CA GLU A 118 -8.20 22.70 -34.43
C GLU A 118 -8.15 23.95 -35.32
N PRO A 119 -7.12 24.82 -35.18
CA PRO A 119 -6.97 25.97 -36.07
C PRO A 119 -6.63 25.49 -37.49
N SER A 120 -7.43 25.92 -38.47
CA SER A 120 -7.23 25.64 -39.89
C SER A 120 -5.82 26.04 -40.34
N PRO A 121 -5.10 25.20 -41.11
CA PRO A 121 -3.73 25.51 -41.51
C PRO A 121 -3.73 26.72 -42.46
N GLN A 122 -3.11 27.82 -42.02
CA GLN A 122 -2.90 28.99 -42.86
C GLN A 122 -1.98 28.65 -44.03
N THR A 123 -2.55 28.82 -45.21
CA THR A 123 -1.92 28.80 -46.53
C THR A 123 -0.83 29.86 -46.62
N GLN A 124 0.45 29.48 -46.60
CA GLN A 124 1.53 30.36 -47.07
C GLN A 124 1.68 30.23 -48.59
N SER A 125 1.09 31.19 -49.30
CA SER A 125 1.31 31.43 -50.71
C SER A 125 2.67 32.08 -50.95
N SER A 126 3.52 31.37 -51.68
CA SER A 126 4.39 31.85 -52.75
C SER A 126 5.10 33.22 -52.59
N LYS A 127 6.42 33.19 -52.39
CA LYS A 127 7.31 34.11 -53.11
C LYS A 127 8.51 33.35 -53.67
N THR A 128 8.56 33.42 -54.99
CA THR A 128 9.59 33.02 -55.95
C THR A 128 10.98 33.59 -55.65
N SER A 129 12.02 32.78 -55.79
CA SER A 129 13.19 33.15 -56.60
C SER A 129 13.93 31.89 -57.07
N GLU A 130 13.93 31.68 -58.37
CA GLU A 130 14.84 30.78 -59.07
C GLU A 130 16.30 31.27 -58.93
N GLY A 131 17.23 30.33 -58.90
CA GLY A 131 18.44 30.45 -59.73
C GLY A 131 19.80 30.48 -59.02
N HIS A 132 20.61 29.47 -59.37
CA HIS A 132 22.08 29.40 -59.36
C HIS A 132 22.82 29.28 -58.02
N GLN A 133 23.97 28.61 -57.91
CA GLN A 133 24.66 27.49 -58.58
C GLN A 133 25.91 27.25 -57.71
N ALA A 134 26.35 25.99 -57.65
CA ALA A 134 27.61 25.45 -57.09
C ALA A 134 28.78 26.40 -56.75
N ASP A 135 29.44 26.18 -55.60
CA ASP A 135 30.75 25.49 -55.57
C ASP A 135 31.32 25.31 -54.14
N ARG A 136 32.07 24.22 -53.98
CA ARG A 136 32.95 23.81 -52.86
C ARG A 136 34.36 24.45 -53.05
N PRO A 137 35.38 24.24 -52.18
CA PRO A 137 35.52 24.52 -50.73
C PRO A 137 36.92 25.18 -50.45
N ALA A 138 37.47 25.02 -49.23
CA ALA A 138 38.83 25.33 -48.74
C ALA A 138 38.97 26.70 -48.04
N SER A 139 39.79 26.95 -47.03
CA SER A 139 40.65 26.19 -46.09
C SER A 139 41.39 27.25 -45.23
N LEU A 140 42.04 26.82 -44.15
CA LEU A 140 43.08 27.50 -43.34
C LEU A 140 42.54 28.40 -42.21
N ASP A 141 42.76 28.09 -40.92
CA ASP A 141 44.00 27.88 -40.13
C ASP A 141 44.52 29.18 -39.47
N SER A 142 45.04 28.99 -38.25
CA SER A 142 45.80 29.88 -37.36
C SER A 142 45.04 30.82 -36.41
N GLY A 143 44.82 30.33 -35.18
CA GLY A 143 45.76 30.57 -34.08
C GLY A 143 45.80 31.97 -33.43
N GLY A 144 45.39 32.02 -32.17
CA GLY A 144 46.17 32.66 -31.10
C GLY A 144 45.64 33.96 -30.51
N GLY A 145 45.60 34.02 -29.16
CA GLY A 145 45.91 35.25 -28.44
C GLY A 145 44.82 35.79 -27.51
N ASP A 146 44.83 35.29 -26.28
CA ASP A 146 44.66 35.97 -24.99
C ASP A 146 43.94 37.35 -24.90
N LYS A 147 42.93 37.33 -24.02
CA LYS A 147 42.44 38.39 -23.11
C LYS A 147 43.54 39.40 -22.67
N PRO A 148 43.21 40.67 -22.31
CA PRO A 148 42.19 40.93 -21.28
C PRO A 148 41.33 42.21 -21.39
N ALA A 149 40.21 42.12 -20.67
CA ALA A 149 39.52 43.15 -19.89
C ALA A 149 39.49 44.59 -20.45
N ASN A 150 38.30 45.07 -20.84
CA ASN A 150 37.41 45.87 -19.98
C ASN A 150 36.25 46.52 -20.77
N GLU A 151 35.12 46.70 -20.07
CA GLU A 151 33.97 47.60 -20.35
C GLU A 151 33.11 47.35 -21.62
N MET A 152 31.77 47.25 -21.62
CA MET A 152 30.71 47.53 -20.64
C MET A 152 29.37 46.90 -21.11
N ALA A 153 28.50 46.61 -20.12
CA ALA A 153 27.03 46.54 -20.17
C ALA A 153 26.33 45.29 -20.76
N PHE A 154 25.82 44.40 -19.89
CA PHE A 154 24.38 44.31 -19.52
C PHE A 154 24.12 43.09 -18.60
N PHE A 155 23.82 43.37 -17.33
CA PHE A 155 23.06 42.56 -16.34
C PHE A 155 23.15 41.03 -16.35
N VAL A 156 24.06 40.49 -15.52
CA VAL A 156 23.85 39.25 -14.74
C VAL A 156 24.35 39.54 -13.32
N ILE A 157 23.42 39.59 -12.36
CA ILE A 157 23.50 39.19 -10.94
C ILE A 157 22.09 39.42 -10.40
N CYS A 158 21.32 38.34 -10.28
CA CYS A 158 20.27 38.13 -9.28
C CYS A 158 20.01 36.62 -9.19
N GLY A 159 21.07 35.83 -9.05
CA GLY A 159 21.01 34.51 -8.42
C GLY A 159 21.35 34.70 -6.95
N LEU A 160 20.46 35.39 -6.21
CA LEU A 160 20.49 35.52 -4.75
C LEU A 160 19.25 36.27 -4.20
N VAL A 161 18.04 35.97 -4.66
CA VAL A 161 16.78 36.22 -3.92
C VAL A 161 15.72 35.27 -4.49
N PHE A 162 15.48 34.11 -3.86
CA PHE A 162 14.16 33.47 -3.75
C PHE A 162 14.24 32.27 -2.75
N VAL A 163 14.87 32.52 -1.60
CA VAL A 163 14.77 31.68 -0.37
C VAL A 163 14.36 32.57 0.82
N LEU A 164 13.79 33.75 0.58
CA LEU A 164 13.27 34.64 1.63
C LEU A 164 11.99 35.33 1.15
N GLY A 165 10.88 34.62 1.30
CA GLY A 165 9.56 35.11 0.92
C GLY A 165 8.46 34.11 1.21
N LEU A 166 8.31 33.73 2.49
CA LEU A 166 7.06 33.35 3.19
C LEU A 166 7.43 32.81 4.59
N GLY A 167 8.13 33.65 5.36
CA GLY A 167 8.62 33.32 6.70
C GLY A 167 8.88 34.59 7.50
N VAL A 168 7.92 35.53 7.47
CA VAL A 168 7.86 36.70 8.38
C VAL A 168 6.40 37.14 8.51
N LEU A 169 5.67 36.53 9.43
CA LEU A 169 4.77 37.19 10.39
C LEU A 169 4.37 36.12 11.40
N TRP A 170 4.32 36.47 12.69
CA TRP A 170 4.23 35.59 13.87
C TRP A 170 5.56 35.13 14.45
N LEU A 171 6.30 36.07 15.05
CA LEU A 171 6.52 36.07 16.51
C LEU A 171 7.32 37.33 16.90
N PHE A 172 6.76 38.09 17.85
CA PHE A 172 7.38 38.97 18.86
C PHE A 172 6.63 40.30 19.03
N ALA A 173 5.58 40.24 19.85
CA ALA A 173 5.31 41.23 20.89
C ALA A 173 4.57 40.48 22.02
N VAL A 174 5.31 39.79 22.89
CA VAL A 174 5.63 40.25 24.25
C VAL A 174 4.40 40.19 25.17
N GLN A 175 4.34 39.09 25.94
CA GLN A 175 3.77 39.03 27.28
C GLN A 175 4.49 40.03 28.20
N ASP A 176 3.75 40.93 28.84
CA ASP A 176 3.36 40.82 30.26
C ASP A 176 3.17 42.20 30.90
N SER A 177 1.96 42.51 31.39
CA SER A 177 1.72 42.76 32.81
C SER A 177 0.30 43.31 33.08
N GLN A 178 -0.44 42.46 33.79
CA GLN A 178 -1.54 42.66 34.74
C GLN A 178 -1.85 44.11 35.22
N GLN A 179 -3.13 44.50 35.29
CA GLN A 179 -3.96 44.58 36.54
C GLN A 179 -5.27 45.40 36.42
N ASP A 180 -6.35 44.80 36.91
CA ASP A 180 -7.42 45.28 37.81
C ASP A 180 -8.21 46.61 37.57
N LYS A 181 -9.56 46.45 37.57
CA LYS A 181 -10.65 47.33 38.07
C LYS A 181 -10.69 48.84 37.75
N GLY A 182 -11.85 49.23 37.20
CA GLY A 182 -12.66 50.32 37.78
C GLY A 182 -12.99 51.52 36.88
N SER A 183 -14.28 51.61 36.49
CA SER A 183 -15.12 52.82 36.39
C SER A 183 -14.48 54.14 35.92
N SER A 184 -14.94 54.67 34.77
CA SER A 184 -15.75 55.91 34.72
C SER A 184 -16.04 56.37 33.28
N GLN A 185 -17.31 56.73 33.12
CA GLN A 185 -18.06 57.42 32.08
C GLN A 185 -17.40 58.51 31.20
N THR A 186 -18.16 58.80 30.11
CA THR A 186 -18.32 60.03 29.30
C THR A 186 -17.42 60.17 28.06
N ALA A 187 -17.87 60.58 26.87
CA ALA A 187 -19.20 60.85 26.29
C ALA A 187 -19.02 61.15 24.77
N ILE A 188 -19.97 60.70 23.94
CA ILE A 188 -20.49 61.24 22.63
C ILE A 188 -19.51 61.75 21.54
N THR A 189 -19.62 61.20 20.32
CA THR A 189 -20.37 61.81 19.17
C THR A 189 -20.38 60.86 17.96
N ALA A 190 -21.57 60.67 17.39
CA ALA A 190 -21.93 59.77 16.29
C ALA A 190 -21.54 60.29 14.90
N THR A 191 -21.34 59.40 13.91
CA THR A 191 -21.83 59.59 12.52
C THR A 191 -21.94 58.24 11.77
N SER A 192 -23.20 57.81 11.54
CA SER A 192 -23.81 57.06 10.42
C SER A 192 -23.18 55.80 9.78
N GLU A 193 -23.83 54.65 10.05
CA GLU A 193 -24.48 53.66 9.14
C GLU A 193 -24.43 53.87 7.61
N PRO A 194 -24.47 52.78 6.81
CA PRO A 194 -25.68 51.96 6.63
C PRO A 194 -25.55 50.51 7.12
N GLU A 195 -26.61 50.06 7.79
CA GLU A 195 -26.90 48.67 8.15
C GLU A 195 -27.10 47.80 6.89
N GLU A 196 -26.43 46.65 6.84
CA GLU A 196 -26.98 45.45 6.20
C GLU A 196 -27.53 44.55 7.32
N LEU A 197 -28.80 44.19 7.20
CA LEU A 197 -29.56 43.44 8.19
C LEU A 197 -28.98 42.03 8.38
N SER A 198 -28.17 41.83 9.42
CA SER A 198 -28.11 40.55 10.10
C SER A 198 -29.31 40.46 11.04
N GLN A 199 -30.31 39.68 10.62
CA GLN A 199 -31.48 39.44 11.46
C GLN A 199 -31.04 38.53 12.62
N GLU A 200 -30.78 39.11 13.80
CA GLU A 200 -30.55 38.36 15.03
C GLU A 200 -31.79 37.51 15.34
N VAL A 201 -31.67 36.19 15.15
CA VAL A 201 -32.63 35.23 15.69
C VAL A 201 -32.39 35.17 17.20
N GLY A 202 -33.15 35.99 17.94
CA GLY A 202 -33.17 36.00 19.40
C GLY A 202 -33.78 34.71 19.94
N GLY A 203 -32.94 33.72 20.23
CA GLY A 203 -33.28 32.48 20.91
C GLY A 203 -32.58 32.34 22.26
N THR A 204 -33.27 31.80 23.26
CA THR A 204 -32.66 31.27 24.49
C THR A 204 -31.97 29.96 24.15
N GLY A 205 -30.64 29.94 24.04
CA GLY A 205 -29.90 28.75 23.61
C GLY A 205 -28.39 28.89 23.79
N GLU A 206 -27.68 27.77 23.73
CA GLU A 206 -26.23 27.71 23.68
C GLU A 206 -25.74 28.00 22.25
N GLN A 207 -24.51 28.48 22.13
CA GLN A 207 -23.89 28.76 20.83
C GLN A 207 -23.41 27.44 20.25
N VAL A 208 -23.93 27.09 19.07
CA VAL A 208 -23.59 25.88 18.33
C VAL A 208 -22.91 26.28 17.02
N ASN A 209 -21.76 25.68 16.74
CA ASN A 209 -21.04 25.85 15.49
C ASN A 209 -21.45 24.74 14.51
N ILE A 210 -21.86 25.14 13.31
CA ILE A 210 -22.21 24.24 12.22
C ILE A 210 -21.26 24.54 11.06
N ALA A 211 -20.30 23.64 10.83
CA ALA A 211 -19.45 23.65 9.65
C ALA A 211 -20.13 22.86 8.52
N ILE A 212 -20.26 23.48 7.36
CA ILE A 212 -20.81 22.87 6.15
C ILE A 212 -19.71 22.74 5.12
N ASP A 213 -19.54 21.53 4.59
CA ASP A 213 -18.69 21.25 3.45
C ASP A 213 -19.53 20.84 2.23
N CYS A 214 -19.82 21.81 1.35
CA CYS A 214 -20.53 21.56 0.11
C CYS A 214 -19.54 21.01 -0.92
N LYS A 215 -19.64 19.70 -1.22
CA LYS A 215 -18.74 19.06 -2.18
C LYS A 215 -19.03 19.54 -3.59
N GLU A 216 -18.00 20.03 -4.26
CA GLU A 216 -18.08 20.48 -5.65
C GLU A 216 -18.39 19.31 -6.59
N ASN A 217 -19.39 19.47 -7.46
CA ASN A 217 -19.75 18.49 -8.47
C ASN A 217 -19.36 18.98 -9.86
N TRP A 218 -18.30 18.38 -10.44
CA TRP A 218 -17.78 18.81 -11.75
C TRP A 218 -18.60 18.31 -12.96
N PHE A 219 -19.56 17.40 -12.73
CA PHE A 219 -20.30 16.71 -13.80
C PHE A 219 -21.83 16.70 -13.63
N PHE A 220 -22.37 17.24 -12.52
CA PHE A 220 -23.80 17.20 -12.16
C PHE A 220 -24.30 18.55 -11.62
N SER A 221 -25.57 18.64 -11.21
CA SER A 221 -26.24 19.87 -10.75
C SER A 221 -25.36 20.79 -9.89
N THR A 222 -25.15 22.00 -10.40
CA THR A 222 -24.46 23.09 -9.71
C THR A 222 -25.49 24.13 -9.32
N TYR A 223 -25.88 24.16 -8.05
CA TYR A 223 -26.76 25.19 -7.52
C TYR A 223 -26.35 25.53 -6.11
N ASP A 224 -26.61 26.78 -5.75
CA ASP A 224 -26.39 27.30 -4.41
C ASP A 224 -27.48 26.76 -3.49
N VAL A 225 -27.12 26.52 -2.23
CA VAL A 225 -28.00 25.87 -1.25
C VAL A 225 -28.42 26.87 -0.18
N VAL A 226 -29.71 26.89 0.13
CA VAL A 226 -30.27 27.67 1.24
C VAL A 226 -30.37 26.78 2.46
N LEU A 227 -29.74 27.19 3.56
CA LEU A 227 -29.62 26.44 4.79
C LEU A 227 -30.64 26.91 5.83
N TYR A 228 -31.29 25.95 6.49
CA TYR A 228 -32.23 26.18 7.57
C TYR A 228 -31.89 25.29 8.77
N VAL A 229 -32.06 25.83 9.98
CA VAL A 229 -32.07 25.05 11.22
C VAL A 229 -33.42 25.26 11.91
N ASP A 230 -34.16 24.19 12.14
CA ASP A 230 -35.54 24.22 12.68
C ASP A 230 -36.45 25.22 11.95
N ASP A 231 -36.43 25.18 10.61
CA ASP A 231 -37.14 26.09 9.70
C ASP A 231 -36.71 27.56 9.74
N ALA A 232 -35.74 27.94 10.59
CA ALA A 232 -35.14 29.26 10.59
C ALA A 232 -34.02 29.34 9.54
N HIS A 233 -34.11 30.31 8.64
CA HIS A 233 -33.08 30.56 7.63
C HIS A 233 -31.75 30.94 8.30
N VAL A 234 -30.68 30.25 7.92
CA VAL A 234 -29.32 30.49 8.38
C VAL A 234 -28.54 31.31 7.34
N ALA A 235 -28.36 30.77 6.13
CA ALA A 235 -27.57 31.38 5.07
C ALA A 235 -27.90 30.78 3.69
N THR A 236 -27.43 31.45 2.63
CA THR A 236 -27.25 30.85 1.29
C THR A 236 -25.77 30.55 1.11
N LEU A 237 -25.44 29.33 0.68
CA LEU A 237 -24.08 28.84 0.48
C LEU A 237 -23.87 28.50 -1.00
N ASP A 238 -22.89 29.16 -1.61
CA ASP A 238 -22.50 28.91 -2.99
C ASP A 238 -22.10 27.44 -3.21
N HIS A 239 -22.43 26.88 -4.37
CA HIS A 239 -22.06 25.51 -4.71
C HIS A 239 -20.54 25.28 -4.60
N GLY A 240 -20.14 24.18 -3.97
CA GLY A 240 -18.73 23.80 -3.84
C GLY A 240 -17.96 24.58 -2.76
N LYS A 241 -18.62 25.48 -2.03
CA LYS A 241 -18.01 26.26 -0.95
C LYS A 241 -18.21 25.58 0.40
N SER A 242 -17.20 25.65 1.26
CA SER A 242 -17.30 25.23 2.66
C SER A 242 -17.28 26.46 3.57
N GLU A 243 -18.15 26.49 4.59
CA GLU A 243 -18.30 27.64 5.49
C GLU A 243 -18.85 27.21 6.85
N SER A 244 -18.54 27.98 7.90
CA SER A 244 -19.02 27.72 9.27
C SER A 244 -19.99 28.80 9.72
N TYR A 245 -21.03 28.37 10.43
CA TYR A 245 -22.10 29.23 10.92
C TYR A 245 -22.28 29.04 12.42
N GLU A 246 -22.48 30.15 13.13
CA GLU A 246 -22.82 30.13 14.54
C GLU A 246 -24.33 30.35 14.72
N VAL A 247 -25.01 29.37 15.30
CA VAL A 247 -26.44 29.41 15.58
C VAL A 247 -26.69 29.26 17.08
N ARG A 248 -27.81 29.79 17.59
CA ARG A 248 -28.22 29.61 18.99
C ARG A 248 -29.34 28.59 19.08
N LEU A 249 -29.06 27.46 19.73
CA LEU A 249 -30.00 26.34 19.85
C LEU A 249 -30.19 25.93 21.31
N GLU A 250 -31.38 25.44 21.64
CA GLU A 250 -31.58 24.75 22.92
C GLU A 250 -30.83 23.41 22.92
N SER A 251 -30.65 22.78 24.08
CA SER A 251 -30.06 21.43 24.11
C SER A 251 -31.12 20.40 23.71
N GLY A 252 -30.83 19.57 22.71
CA GLY A 252 -31.69 18.49 22.26
C GLY A 252 -31.62 18.24 20.76
N ARG A 253 -32.68 17.65 20.21
CA ARG A 253 -32.74 17.29 18.79
C ARG A 253 -33.21 18.47 17.93
N HIS A 254 -32.43 18.76 16.90
CA HIS A 254 -32.67 19.79 15.90
C HIS A 254 -32.68 19.18 14.49
N THR A 255 -33.11 19.95 13.50
CA THR A 255 -33.08 19.55 12.08
C THR A 255 -32.35 20.58 11.25
N LEU A 256 -31.32 20.13 10.54
CA LEU A 256 -30.68 20.86 9.45
C LEU A 256 -31.43 20.53 8.15
N ARG A 257 -31.89 21.54 7.43
CA ARG A 257 -32.44 21.40 6.07
C ARG A 257 -31.60 22.22 5.11
N ALA A 258 -31.32 21.65 3.94
CA ALA A 258 -30.73 22.34 2.81
C ALA A 258 -31.64 22.17 1.60
N GLU A 259 -31.88 23.25 0.85
CA GLU A 259 -32.67 23.22 -0.38
C GLU A 259 -31.97 24.01 -1.49
N SER A 260 -32.24 23.68 -2.73
CA SER A 260 -31.77 24.47 -3.87
C SER A 260 -32.36 25.88 -3.81
N GLU A 261 -31.53 26.90 -4.02
CA GLU A 261 -31.99 28.29 -4.12
C GLU A 261 -32.95 28.50 -5.30
N GLU A 262 -32.78 27.72 -6.37
CA GLU A 262 -33.58 27.85 -7.60
C GLU A 262 -34.85 26.99 -7.59
N ASP A 263 -34.82 25.83 -6.92
CA ASP A 263 -35.93 24.88 -6.86
C ASP A 263 -36.05 24.25 -5.46
N ALA A 264 -36.86 24.86 -4.59
CA ALA A 264 -37.09 24.36 -3.24
C ALA A 264 -37.72 22.95 -3.15
N SER A 265 -38.12 22.32 -4.27
CA SER A 265 -38.49 20.90 -4.28
C SER A 265 -37.30 19.94 -4.34
N VAL A 266 -36.12 20.47 -4.64
CA VAL A 266 -34.82 19.79 -4.54
C VAL A 266 -34.25 20.14 -3.17
N ASP A 267 -34.60 19.34 -2.16
CA ASP A 267 -34.23 19.55 -0.77
C ASP A 267 -33.66 18.28 -0.12
N GLY A 268 -33.20 18.45 1.12
CA GLY A 268 -32.68 17.40 1.98
C GLY A 268 -32.72 17.86 3.42
N SER A 269 -32.89 16.92 4.36
CA SER A 269 -32.89 17.23 5.78
C SER A 269 -32.25 16.12 6.60
N LEU A 270 -31.55 16.51 7.65
CA LEU A 270 -30.92 15.61 8.61
C LEU A 270 -31.18 16.09 10.04
N SER A 271 -31.48 15.17 10.95
CA SER A 271 -31.62 15.50 12.37
C SER A 271 -30.30 15.27 13.11
N PHE A 272 -29.93 16.22 13.97
CA PHE A 272 -28.73 16.17 14.81
C PHE A 272 -29.09 16.50 16.27
N ASP A 273 -28.22 16.17 17.23
CA ASP A 273 -28.52 16.26 18.67
C ASP A 273 -27.45 17.05 19.44
N THR A 274 -27.81 18.24 19.93
CA THR A 274 -26.94 19.18 20.66
C THR A 274 -26.83 18.85 22.16
N SER A 275 -27.22 17.64 22.58
CA SER A 275 -27.11 17.23 23.98
C SER A 275 -25.70 16.90 24.43
N MET A 276 -24.83 16.49 23.50
CA MET A 276 -23.44 16.09 23.80
C MET A 276 -22.40 17.01 23.18
N TYR A 277 -22.70 17.59 22.01
CA TYR A 277 -21.76 18.38 21.22
C TYR A 277 -22.34 19.76 20.90
N THR A 278 -21.45 20.75 20.81
CA THR A 278 -21.76 22.12 20.38
C THR A 278 -21.17 22.44 19.01
N ASP A 279 -20.37 21.54 18.45
CA ASP A 279 -19.69 21.72 17.18
C ASP A 279 -20.05 20.54 16.29
N PHE A 280 -20.53 20.83 15.08
CA PHE A 280 -20.98 19.83 14.12
C PHE A 280 -20.40 20.11 12.75
N ARG A 281 -20.08 19.05 12.01
CA ARG A 281 -19.67 19.11 10.61
C ARG A 281 -20.65 18.32 9.76
N PHE A 282 -21.12 18.93 8.67
CA PHE A 282 -21.99 18.28 7.71
C PHE A 282 -21.41 18.38 6.31
N ILE A 283 -21.56 17.32 5.54
CA ILE A 283 -21.23 17.27 4.12
C ILE A 283 -22.53 17.43 3.33
N ILE A 284 -22.52 18.35 2.36
CA ILE A 284 -23.60 18.55 1.40
C ILE A 284 -23.15 18.07 0.03
N ARG A 285 -23.99 17.25 -0.63
CA ARG A 285 -23.83 16.89 -2.04
C ARG A 285 -25.08 17.29 -2.81
N CYS A 286 -24.90 18.19 -3.79
CA CYS A 286 -25.99 18.65 -4.64
C CYS A 286 -26.28 17.61 -5.74
N GLU A 287 -27.43 16.96 -5.69
CA GLU A 287 -27.88 16.02 -6.73
C GLU A 287 -28.96 16.62 -7.63
N ASN A 288 -29.39 15.88 -8.66
CA ASN A 288 -30.37 16.40 -9.61
C ASN A 288 -31.78 16.54 -9.02
N SER A 289 -32.13 15.74 -8.02
CA SER A 289 -33.50 15.65 -7.48
C SER A 289 -33.60 15.81 -5.97
N GLN A 290 -32.47 15.89 -5.27
CA GLN A 290 -32.39 16.02 -3.82
C GLN A 290 -31.07 16.67 -3.41
N VAL A 291 -31.01 17.15 -2.18
CA VAL A 291 -29.75 17.51 -1.52
C VAL A 291 -29.40 16.37 -0.56
N GLU A 292 -28.25 15.72 -0.73
CA GLU A 292 -27.78 14.75 0.26
C GLU A 292 -27.04 15.49 1.39
N LEU A 293 -27.37 15.11 2.62
CA LEU A 293 -26.79 15.63 3.86
C LEU A 293 -26.26 14.47 4.68
N GLU A 294 -25.01 14.59 5.10
CA GLU A 294 -24.32 13.63 5.95
C GLU A 294 -23.71 14.37 7.14
N GLU A 295 -23.95 13.90 8.36
CA GLU A 295 -23.24 14.38 9.55
C GLU A 295 -21.94 13.60 9.68
N VAL A 296 -20.83 14.31 9.82
CA VAL A 296 -19.55 13.67 10.15
C VAL A 296 -19.52 13.41 11.65
N PRO A 297 -19.45 12.15 12.10
CA PRO A 297 -19.54 11.84 13.51
C PRO A 297 -18.28 12.25 14.27
N HIS A 298 -18.44 12.51 15.57
CA HIS A 298 -17.35 12.65 16.51
C HIS A 298 -16.79 11.28 16.89
N VAL A 299 -15.46 11.17 16.92
CA VAL A 299 -14.70 9.98 17.32
C VAL A 299 -13.70 10.36 18.39
N ASN A 300 -13.33 9.39 19.23
CA ASN A 300 -12.34 9.59 20.28
C ASN A 300 -11.04 8.90 19.91
N MET A 301 -9.92 9.60 20.10
CA MET A 301 -8.60 9.05 19.83
C MET A 301 -8.32 7.83 20.74
N PRO A 302 -7.95 6.67 20.18
CA PRO A 302 -7.74 5.46 20.98
C PRO A 302 -6.42 5.46 21.79
N PHE A 303 -5.43 6.26 21.41
CA PHE A 303 -4.12 6.35 22.06
C PHE A 303 -3.51 7.76 21.92
N GLY A 304 -2.63 8.16 22.84
CA GLY A 304 -1.89 9.42 22.74
C GLY A 304 -0.58 9.26 21.98
N SER A 305 0.04 10.38 21.59
CA SER A 305 1.36 10.42 20.98
C SER A 305 2.46 9.85 21.89
N ASP A 306 2.26 9.89 23.21
CA ASP A 306 3.19 9.33 24.19
C ASP A 306 3.08 7.80 24.33
N ASP A 307 2.01 7.20 23.80
CA ASP A 307 1.71 5.77 23.92
C ASP A 307 2.20 4.93 22.72
N ILE A 308 2.74 5.58 21.68
CA ILE A 308 3.05 4.93 20.39
C ILE A 308 4.40 4.19 20.36
N ASP A 309 5.24 4.34 21.39
CA ASP A 309 6.58 3.74 21.42
C ASP A 309 6.49 2.21 21.29
N GLY A 310 7.09 1.68 20.20
CA GLY A 310 7.04 0.26 19.85
C GLY A 310 5.67 -0.26 19.37
N MET A 311 4.67 0.61 19.22
CA MET A 311 3.35 0.24 18.68
C MET A 311 3.49 -0.10 17.19
N LYS A 312 2.97 -1.26 16.77
CA LYS A 312 2.97 -1.66 15.36
C LYS A 312 1.95 -0.85 14.57
N VAL A 313 2.30 -0.50 13.33
CA VAL A 313 1.43 0.31 12.47
C VAL A 313 0.07 -0.34 12.23
N ASP A 314 0.03 -1.67 12.08
CA ASP A 314 -1.22 -2.41 11.86
C ASP A 314 -2.16 -2.34 13.08
N ASP A 315 -1.61 -2.43 14.29
CA ASP A 315 -2.37 -2.31 15.54
C ASP A 315 -2.94 -0.89 15.69
N ALA A 316 -2.12 0.12 15.41
CA ALA A 316 -2.54 1.52 15.45
C ALA A 316 -3.64 1.81 14.44
N LYS A 317 -3.47 1.34 13.19
CA LYS A 317 -4.44 1.48 12.11
C LYS A 317 -5.76 0.79 12.45
N ALA A 318 -5.70 -0.42 13.01
CA ALA A 318 -6.88 -1.15 13.46
C ALA A 318 -7.61 -0.39 14.58
N ALA A 319 -6.88 0.09 15.60
CA ALA A 319 -7.46 0.85 16.70
C ALA A 319 -8.14 2.14 16.24
N LEU A 320 -7.55 2.86 15.28
CA LEU A 320 -8.14 4.06 14.68
C LEU A 320 -9.42 3.74 13.88
N ARG A 321 -9.41 2.66 13.09
CA ARG A 321 -10.59 2.21 12.33
C ARG A 321 -11.72 1.76 13.27
N ASP A 322 -11.39 1.03 14.33
CA ASP A 322 -12.34 0.61 15.36
C ASP A 322 -12.91 1.80 16.14
N ALA A 323 -12.12 2.86 16.32
CA ALA A 323 -12.58 4.12 16.91
C ALA A 323 -13.48 4.95 15.98
N GLY A 324 -13.48 4.65 14.67
CA GLY A 324 -14.36 5.27 13.67
C GLY A 324 -13.68 6.22 12.70
N PHE A 325 -12.35 6.36 12.73
CA PHE A 325 -11.63 7.20 11.76
C PHE A 325 -11.74 6.63 10.33
N THR A 326 -12.01 7.50 9.36
CA THR A 326 -12.22 7.11 7.96
C THR A 326 -11.03 7.42 7.06
N GLU A 327 -10.24 8.43 7.39
CA GLU A 327 -9.10 8.91 6.60
C GLU A 327 -7.79 8.67 7.37
N ILE A 328 -6.98 7.71 6.90
CA ILE A 328 -5.71 7.35 7.54
C ILE A 328 -4.66 7.16 6.44
N GLU A 329 -3.68 8.04 6.44
CA GLU A 329 -2.48 8.00 5.60
C GLU A 329 -1.30 7.39 6.36
N ILE A 330 -0.43 6.70 5.64
CA ILE A 330 0.78 6.08 6.18
C ILE A 330 1.96 6.56 5.35
N GLU A 331 2.97 7.11 6.03
CA GLU A 331 4.26 7.48 5.45
C GLU A 331 5.39 6.67 6.09
N GLU A 332 6.35 6.23 5.29
CA GLU A 332 7.54 5.51 5.75
C GLU A 332 8.70 6.50 5.97
N SER A 333 9.50 6.26 7.01
CA SER A 333 10.71 7.03 7.32
C SER A 333 11.94 6.12 7.33
N ASP A 334 12.87 6.37 6.40
CA ASP A 334 14.16 5.66 6.29
C ASP A 334 15.14 6.14 7.39
N ASP A 335 14.81 5.88 8.65
CA ASP A 335 15.51 6.41 9.81
C ASP A 335 16.23 5.37 10.67
N LEU A 336 16.00 4.07 10.42
CA LEU A 336 16.62 2.99 11.17
C LEU A 336 17.96 2.56 10.57
N GLU A 337 18.95 2.36 11.43
CA GLU A 337 20.18 1.64 11.11
C GLU A 337 19.99 0.11 11.27
N PRO A 338 20.85 -0.73 10.64
CA PRO A 338 20.76 -2.20 10.73
C PRO A 338 20.58 -2.78 12.13
N ALA A 339 21.22 -2.18 13.13
CA ALA A 339 21.14 -2.62 14.53
C ALA A 339 19.75 -2.38 15.18
N GLN A 340 18.88 -1.60 14.55
CA GLN A 340 17.57 -1.19 15.05
C GLN A 340 16.41 -1.93 14.39
N GLY A 341 16.67 -3.04 13.68
CA GLY A 341 15.65 -3.79 12.93
C GLY A 341 14.40 -4.21 13.71
N ALA A 342 14.48 -4.31 15.05
CA ALA A 342 13.32 -4.59 15.90
C ALA A 342 12.23 -3.49 15.87
N LEU A 343 12.60 -2.27 15.46
CA LEU A 343 11.68 -1.12 15.35
C LEU A 343 11.00 -1.03 13.98
N VAL A 344 11.37 -1.87 13.01
CA VAL A 344 10.71 -1.88 11.70
C VAL A 344 9.19 -2.10 11.87
N ASP A 345 8.41 -1.35 11.09
CA ASP A 345 6.94 -1.33 11.10
C ASP A 345 6.31 -0.81 12.41
N THR A 346 7.10 -0.15 13.27
CA THR A 346 6.57 0.54 14.45
C THR A 346 6.35 2.03 14.18
N LEU A 347 5.44 2.65 14.93
CA LEU A 347 5.14 4.07 14.79
C LEU A 347 6.30 4.94 15.26
N GLN A 348 6.72 5.84 14.38
CA GLN A 348 7.61 6.95 14.73
C GLN A 348 6.80 8.15 15.23
N SER A 349 5.69 8.47 14.56
CA SER A 349 4.81 9.56 14.98
C SER A 349 3.39 9.39 14.46
N VAL A 350 2.45 10.06 15.12
CA VAL A 350 1.06 10.21 14.68
C VAL A 350 0.73 11.70 14.65
N SER A 351 -0.05 12.13 13.66
CA SER A 351 -0.71 13.44 13.66
C SER A 351 -2.16 13.33 13.22
N VAL A 352 -3.01 14.21 13.75
CA VAL A 352 -4.42 14.34 13.37
C VAL A 352 -4.66 15.81 13.02
N ASP A 353 -5.14 16.08 11.81
CA ASP A 353 -5.28 17.44 11.23
C ASP A 353 -3.96 18.26 11.31
N GLY A 354 -2.82 17.57 11.21
CA GLY A 354 -1.48 18.14 11.30
C GLY A 354 -0.95 18.40 12.71
N GLU A 355 -1.75 18.20 13.76
CA GLU A 355 -1.33 18.32 15.16
C GLU A 355 -0.67 17.02 15.65
N ARG A 356 0.50 17.14 16.30
CA ARG A 356 1.30 16.00 16.77
C ARG A 356 1.20 15.73 18.28
N SER A 357 0.64 16.68 19.02
CA SER A 357 0.44 16.56 20.48
C SER A 357 -0.96 16.02 20.73
N ILE A 358 -1.09 14.70 20.78
CA ILE A 358 -2.38 14.01 20.84
C ILE A 358 -2.47 13.21 22.13
N SER A 359 -3.63 13.21 22.78
CA SER A 359 -3.93 12.41 23.97
C SER A 359 -5.00 11.38 23.67
N ALA A 360 -4.93 10.24 24.36
CA ALA A 360 -6.02 9.26 24.33
C ALA A 360 -7.31 9.91 24.86
N GLY A 361 -8.40 9.74 24.12
CA GLY A 361 -9.71 10.33 24.41
C GLY A 361 -9.90 11.74 23.90
N ASP A 362 -8.91 12.34 23.21
CA ASP A 362 -9.13 13.59 22.47
C ASP A 362 -10.19 13.37 21.38
N GLU A 363 -11.06 14.35 21.20
CA GLU A 363 -12.21 14.28 20.30
C GLU A 363 -11.88 14.89 18.94
N TYR A 364 -12.24 14.17 17.88
CA TYR A 364 -12.02 14.56 16.49
C TYR A 364 -13.25 14.23 15.65
N TYR A 365 -13.34 14.83 14.46
CA TYR A 365 -14.26 14.33 13.44
C TYR A 365 -13.72 13.02 12.84
N ALA A 366 -14.61 12.10 12.48
CA ALA A 366 -14.24 10.82 11.88
C ALA A 366 -13.43 10.96 10.58
N ASP A 367 -13.66 12.05 9.84
CA ASP A 367 -12.95 12.40 8.61
C ASP A 367 -11.69 13.24 8.82
N ALA A 368 -11.22 13.39 10.06
CA ALA A 368 -9.97 14.10 10.33
C ALA A 368 -8.78 13.43 9.61
N ASP A 369 -7.84 14.24 9.13
CA ASP A 369 -6.67 13.78 8.39
C ASP A 369 -5.68 13.13 9.36
N VAL A 370 -5.73 11.80 9.48
CA VAL A 370 -4.77 11.05 10.31
C VAL A 370 -3.57 10.63 9.47
N LEU A 371 -2.37 11.03 9.90
CA LEU A 371 -1.11 10.61 9.29
C LEU A 371 -0.28 9.81 10.31
N LEU A 372 0.07 8.58 9.95
CA LEU A 372 0.99 7.71 10.69
C LEU A 372 2.34 7.70 9.99
N THR A 373 3.40 8.08 10.68
CA THR A 373 4.77 7.91 10.20
C THR A 373 5.38 6.67 10.83
N VAL A 374 5.93 5.78 9.99
CA VAL A 374 6.40 4.45 10.37
C VAL A 374 7.91 4.36 10.20
N HIS A 375 8.57 3.69 11.14
CA HIS A 375 9.98 3.39 11.07
C HIS A 375 10.29 2.34 9.99
N LYS A 376 11.24 2.67 9.11
CA LYS A 376 11.74 1.81 8.04
C LYS A 376 13.27 1.75 8.07
N MET A 377 13.79 0.62 7.64
CA MET A 377 15.23 0.43 7.50
C MET A 377 15.79 1.35 6.41
N GLY A 378 16.78 2.17 6.77
CA GLY A 378 17.44 3.03 5.81
C GLY A 378 18.27 2.24 4.80
N ASP A 379 18.58 2.90 3.68
CA ASP A 379 19.45 2.33 2.64
C ASP A 379 20.80 1.84 3.23
N VAL A 380 21.24 0.69 2.75
CA VAL A 380 22.51 0.06 3.14
C VAL A 380 23.56 0.19 2.04
N HIS A 381 24.82 0.05 2.44
CA HIS A 381 25.97 0.08 1.54
C HIS A 381 26.60 -1.31 1.41
N PRO A 382 27.04 -1.73 0.22
CA PRO A 382 27.81 -2.95 0.07
C PRO A 382 29.09 -2.90 0.91
N PRO A 383 29.50 -4.01 1.55
CA PRO A 383 30.70 -4.04 2.39
C PRO A 383 31.99 -3.81 1.57
N GLU A 384 32.02 -4.27 0.33
CA GLU A 384 33.10 -4.06 -0.64
C GLU A 384 32.54 -3.84 -2.06
N SER A 385 33.38 -3.42 -3.01
CA SER A 385 32.99 -3.37 -4.43
C SER A 385 32.83 -4.76 -5.03
N ALA A 386 31.94 -4.92 -6.01
CA ALA A 386 31.69 -6.19 -6.70
C ALA A 386 32.98 -6.87 -7.20
N ALA A 387 33.92 -6.08 -7.73
CA ALA A 387 35.20 -6.60 -8.24
C ALA A 387 36.15 -7.11 -7.15
N SER A 388 36.05 -6.60 -5.91
CA SER A 388 36.90 -7.03 -4.79
C SER A 388 36.44 -8.35 -4.16
N LEU A 389 35.17 -8.70 -4.38
CA LEU A 389 34.55 -9.91 -3.85
C LEU A 389 34.91 -11.17 -4.65
N LEU A 390 35.39 -11.01 -5.89
CA LEU A 390 35.68 -12.13 -6.80
C LEU A 390 36.78 -13.04 -6.26
N GLY A 391 36.50 -14.35 -6.24
CA GLY A 391 37.39 -15.41 -5.78
C GLY A 391 37.45 -15.56 -4.26
N ARG A 392 36.65 -14.81 -3.50
CA ARG A 392 36.50 -14.99 -2.04
C ARG A 392 35.61 -16.20 -1.72
N ASP A 393 35.58 -16.57 -0.45
CA ASP A 393 34.65 -17.57 0.06
C ASP A 393 33.22 -17.01 0.06
N ALA A 394 32.26 -17.78 -0.46
CA ALA A 394 30.89 -17.28 -0.65
C ALA A 394 30.16 -17.06 0.69
N HIS A 395 30.45 -17.86 1.71
CA HIS A 395 29.83 -17.71 3.03
C HIS A 395 30.41 -16.51 3.78
N GLU A 396 31.72 -16.28 3.69
CA GLU A 396 32.34 -15.06 4.23
C GLU A 396 31.73 -13.80 3.61
N VAL A 397 31.56 -13.79 2.28
CA VAL A 397 30.91 -12.67 1.58
C VAL A 397 29.47 -12.51 2.04
N ARG A 398 28.69 -13.59 2.14
CA ARG A 398 27.31 -13.54 2.65
C ARG A 398 27.24 -12.93 4.05
N ASP A 399 28.11 -13.36 4.95
CA ASP A 399 28.13 -12.88 6.34
C ASP A 399 28.47 -11.39 6.40
N GLU A 400 29.35 -10.89 5.52
CA GLU A 400 29.65 -9.47 5.40
C GLU A 400 28.47 -8.65 4.88
N PHE A 401 27.75 -9.14 3.86
CA PHE A 401 26.53 -8.47 3.38
C PHE A 401 25.44 -8.44 4.45
N THR A 402 25.24 -9.56 5.14
CA THR A 402 24.29 -9.65 6.26
C THR A 402 24.68 -8.66 7.37
N SER A 403 25.96 -8.59 7.72
CA SER A 403 26.49 -7.64 8.71
C SER A 403 26.37 -6.18 8.27
N ALA A 404 26.39 -5.93 6.95
CA ALA A 404 26.16 -4.62 6.36
C ALA A 404 24.68 -4.20 6.36
N GLY A 405 23.76 -5.12 6.71
CA GLY A 405 22.34 -4.85 6.87
C GLY A 405 21.45 -5.41 5.75
N PHE A 406 22.01 -6.13 4.77
CA PHE A 406 21.21 -6.81 3.76
C PHE A 406 20.47 -7.99 4.39
N THR A 407 19.16 -8.08 4.18
CA THR A 407 18.30 -9.10 4.81
C THR A 407 18.01 -10.29 3.88
N ASN A 408 18.32 -10.16 2.59
CA ASN A 408 18.08 -11.19 1.58
C ASN A 408 19.36 -11.49 0.79
N VAL A 409 20.18 -12.42 1.29
CA VAL A 409 21.47 -12.79 0.68
C VAL A 409 21.46 -14.28 0.31
N VAL A 410 21.52 -14.56 -0.98
CA VAL A 410 21.39 -15.90 -1.58
C VAL A 410 22.72 -16.31 -2.20
N ILE A 411 23.12 -17.57 -2.01
CA ILE A 411 24.28 -18.17 -2.69
C ILE A 411 23.79 -19.09 -3.79
N GLU A 412 24.27 -18.86 -5.02
CA GLU A 412 24.02 -19.73 -6.17
C GLU A 412 25.31 -20.47 -6.55
N GLU A 413 25.31 -21.78 -6.38
CA GLU A 413 26.47 -22.60 -6.71
C GLU A 413 26.46 -23.08 -8.16
N ARG A 414 27.63 -23.02 -8.79
CA ARG A 414 27.88 -23.58 -10.12
C ARG A 414 29.08 -24.52 -10.07
N GLU A 415 28.93 -25.73 -10.61
CA GLU A 415 30.06 -26.64 -10.77
C GLU A 415 31.10 -26.07 -11.76
N ALA A 416 32.38 -26.19 -11.41
CA ALA A 416 33.49 -25.92 -12.32
C ALA A 416 33.45 -26.87 -13.52
N ASP A 417 33.38 -26.32 -14.74
CA ASP A 417 33.37 -27.11 -15.99
C ASP A 417 34.77 -27.56 -16.41
N SER A 418 35.79 -26.94 -15.82
CA SER A 418 37.18 -27.19 -16.15
C SER A 418 38.10 -26.98 -14.94
N SER A 419 39.26 -27.64 -14.94
CA SER A 419 40.29 -27.42 -13.91
C SER A 419 40.97 -26.05 -13.99
N SER A 420 40.54 -25.18 -14.92
CA SER A 420 41.00 -23.79 -15.04
C SER A 420 40.02 -22.77 -14.49
N ASP A 421 38.83 -23.19 -14.06
CA ASP A 421 37.87 -22.29 -13.42
C ASP A 421 38.44 -21.83 -12.07
N GLN A 422 38.32 -20.54 -11.79
CA GLN A 422 38.70 -19.98 -10.50
C GLN A 422 37.59 -20.28 -9.49
N LEU A 423 37.96 -20.95 -8.40
CA LEU A 423 37.02 -21.29 -7.33
C LEU A 423 36.68 -20.07 -6.47
N GLY A 424 35.54 -20.17 -5.80
CA GLY A 424 34.97 -19.09 -5.00
C GLY A 424 34.05 -18.20 -5.81
N VAL A 425 33.71 -17.04 -5.24
CA VAL A 425 32.74 -16.11 -5.82
C VAL A 425 33.12 -15.73 -7.26
N SER A 426 32.23 -15.99 -8.21
CA SER A 426 32.37 -15.61 -9.62
C SER A 426 31.63 -14.35 -9.99
N ALA A 427 30.55 -14.02 -9.28
CA ALA A 427 29.81 -12.78 -9.43
C ALA A 427 29.03 -12.47 -8.14
N VAL A 428 28.81 -11.19 -7.88
CA VAL A 428 27.85 -10.72 -6.89
C VAL A 428 26.95 -9.71 -7.57
N THR A 429 25.65 -9.90 -7.44
CA THR A 429 24.62 -9.05 -8.04
C THR A 429 23.67 -8.60 -6.93
N ILE A 430 23.41 -7.30 -6.85
CA ILE A 430 22.41 -6.74 -5.93
C ILE A 430 21.21 -6.28 -6.75
N GLY A 431 20.03 -6.81 -6.46
CA GLY A 431 18.79 -6.58 -7.18
C GLY A 431 18.37 -7.75 -8.07
N TRP A 432 17.18 -7.65 -8.66
CA TRP A 432 16.59 -8.73 -9.46
C TRP A 432 17.53 -9.20 -10.57
N LEU A 433 17.80 -10.50 -10.70
CA LEU A 433 18.71 -11.14 -11.68
C LEU A 433 18.79 -10.55 -13.12
N LEU A 434 17.71 -9.93 -13.65
CA LEU A 434 17.69 -9.32 -14.98
C LEU A 434 18.01 -7.81 -15.01
N PHE A 435 17.91 -7.14 -13.86
CA PHE A 435 18.13 -5.70 -13.69
C PHE A 435 19.10 -5.34 -12.55
N GLY A 436 19.66 -6.36 -11.88
CA GLY A 436 20.54 -6.21 -10.74
C GLY A 436 21.85 -5.54 -11.11
N ASN A 437 22.41 -4.81 -10.15
CA ASN A 437 23.70 -4.18 -10.27
C ASN A 437 24.79 -5.19 -9.94
N SER A 438 25.61 -5.53 -10.94
CA SER A 438 26.76 -6.43 -10.79
C SER A 438 28.10 -5.67 -10.80
N ASN A 439 28.08 -4.33 -10.70
CA ASN A 439 29.26 -3.47 -10.77
C ASN A 439 29.20 -2.33 -9.76
N PHE A 440 28.65 -2.63 -8.59
CA PHE A 440 28.52 -1.70 -7.47
C PHE A 440 29.83 -1.43 -6.75
N THR A 441 29.83 -0.36 -5.98
CA THR A 441 30.90 0.16 -5.13
C THR A 441 30.36 0.40 -3.72
N THR A 442 31.26 0.61 -2.75
CA THR A 442 30.88 0.87 -1.35
C THR A 442 30.19 2.22 -1.13
N THR A 443 30.06 3.06 -2.17
CA THR A 443 29.33 4.34 -2.11
C THR A 443 27.93 4.26 -2.68
N ASP A 444 27.60 3.15 -3.36
CA ASP A 444 26.25 2.92 -3.83
C ASP A 444 25.36 2.56 -2.63
N THR A 445 24.07 2.89 -2.74
CA THR A 445 23.04 2.63 -1.73
C THR A 445 21.99 1.69 -2.30
N PHE A 446 21.50 0.78 -1.47
CA PHE A 446 20.51 -0.23 -1.82
C PHE A 446 19.48 -0.37 -0.71
N ASP A 447 18.27 -0.79 -1.09
CA ASP A 447 17.26 -1.20 -0.11
C ASP A 447 17.77 -2.45 0.63
N PRO A 448 17.71 -2.51 1.97
CA PRO A 448 18.13 -3.69 2.75
C PRO A 448 17.48 -5.01 2.31
N ALA A 449 16.24 -4.96 1.80
CA ALA A 449 15.50 -6.14 1.33
C ALA A 449 15.87 -6.55 -0.11
N GLU A 450 16.71 -5.77 -0.80
CA GLU A 450 17.14 -6.07 -2.15
C GLU A 450 17.99 -7.34 -2.18
N THR A 451 17.65 -8.28 -3.06
CA THR A 451 18.31 -9.59 -3.13
C THR A 451 19.77 -9.43 -3.53
N VAL A 452 20.67 -9.96 -2.70
CA VAL A 452 22.08 -10.12 -3.01
C VAL A 452 22.32 -11.54 -3.46
N THR A 453 22.57 -11.76 -4.75
CA THR A 453 22.92 -13.07 -5.31
C THR A 453 24.43 -13.20 -5.42
N ILE A 454 24.99 -14.18 -4.72
CA ILE A 454 26.41 -14.55 -4.75
C ILE A 454 26.56 -15.81 -5.61
N GLU A 455 26.98 -15.64 -6.85
CA GLU A 455 27.33 -16.77 -7.70
C GLU A 455 28.72 -17.27 -7.31
N THR A 456 28.86 -18.55 -7.03
CA THR A 456 30.14 -19.17 -6.65
C THR A 456 30.44 -20.39 -7.49
N VAL A 457 31.71 -20.53 -7.88
CA VAL A 457 32.20 -21.71 -8.59
C VAL A 457 32.84 -22.67 -7.60
N VAL A 458 32.25 -23.84 -7.49
CA VAL A 458 32.74 -24.93 -6.65
C VAL A 458 33.30 -26.05 -7.52
N THR A 459 34.34 -26.74 -7.06
CA THR A 459 34.74 -27.98 -7.73
C THR A 459 33.65 -29.01 -7.53
N ARG A 460 33.32 -29.78 -8.58
CA ARG A 460 32.55 -31.01 -8.41
C ARG A 460 33.19 -31.80 -7.28
N SER A 461 32.45 -31.95 -6.20
CA SER A 461 32.80 -32.83 -5.09
C SER A 461 32.95 -34.24 -5.69
N SER A 462 34.18 -34.67 -5.96
CA SER A 462 34.44 -36.09 -5.80
C SER A 462 34.18 -36.35 -4.33
N GLU A 463 33.24 -37.25 -4.04
CA GLU A 463 32.95 -37.84 -2.72
C GLU A 463 34.01 -37.50 -1.68
N PRO A 464 33.61 -37.04 -0.48
CA PRO A 464 34.49 -36.35 0.47
C PRO A 464 35.85 -37.03 0.53
N GLN A 465 36.90 -36.32 0.09
CA GLN A 465 38.26 -36.75 0.32
C GLN A 465 38.53 -36.63 1.81
N ASN A 466 38.17 -37.71 2.51
CA ASN A 466 38.63 -38.20 3.78
C ASN A 466 39.99 -37.60 4.15
N ASP A 467 39.96 -36.55 4.96
CA ASP A 467 41.11 -36.02 5.69
C ASP A 467 41.42 -36.91 6.91
N GLY A 468 41.36 -38.23 6.74
CA GLY A 468 41.73 -39.17 7.80
C GLY A 468 40.81 -39.16 9.02
N ARG A 469 39.58 -38.65 8.90
CA ARG A 469 38.46 -39.03 9.78
C ARG A 469 37.39 -39.71 8.94
N ASP A 470 37.46 -41.02 8.98
CA ASP A 470 36.47 -41.96 8.46
C ASP A 470 35.08 -41.66 9.03
N SER A 471 34.20 -40.95 8.29
CA SER A 471 32.74 -40.92 8.48
C SER A 471 32.06 -40.44 7.18
N GLU A 472 31.10 -41.20 6.64
CA GLU A 472 30.20 -40.81 5.54
C GLU A 472 29.38 -39.55 5.89
N PRO A 473 28.78 -38.78 4.95
CA PRO A 473 27.84 -37.70 5.30
C PRO A 473 26.72 -38.32 6.13
N THR A 474 26.81 -38.11 7.43
CA THR A 474 25.98 -38.83 8.39
C THR A 474 24.77 -37.95 8.65
N ILE A 475 23.61 -38.35 8.13
CA ILE A 475 22.34 -37.72 8.48
C ILE A 475 22.24 -37.71 10.01
N LEU A 476 22.15 -36.51 10.59
CA LEU A 476 22.09 -36.32 12.02
C LEU A 476 20.67 -36.61 12.50
N THR A 477 20.55 -37.59 13.38
CA THR A 477 19.31 -38.07 13.97
C THR A 477 19.40 -37.98 15.48
N VAL A 478 18.27 -38.12 16.17
CA VAL A 478 18.22 -38.19 17.64
C VAL A 478 19.06 -39.34 18.23
N ASP A 479 19.47 -40.32 17.42
CA ASP A 479 20.28 -41.46 17.86
C ASP A 479 21.79 -41.19 17.75
N ASN A 480 22.23 -40.34 16.82
CA ASN A 480 23.66 -40.06 16.58
C ASN A 480 24.07 -38.60 16.88
N CYS A 481 23.12 -37.69 17.13
CA CYS A 481 23.35 -36.29 17.48
C CYS A 481 22.74 -35.96 18.85
N PRO A 482 23.54 -35.96 19.93
CA PRO A 482 23.07 -35.61 21.27
C PRO A 482 22.45 -34.22 21.37
N ASP A 483 22.96 -33.25 20.60
CA ASP A 483 22.46 -31.87 20.64
C ASP A 483 21.09 -31.77 19.96
N LEU A 484 20.87 -32.47 18.83
CA LEU A 484 19.55 -32.59 18.21
C LEU A 484 18.58 -33.30 19.14
N LYS A 485 19.02 -34.40 19.78
CA LYS A 485 18.20 -35.10 20.77
C LYS A 485 17.81 -34.19 21.94
N GLU A 486 18.75 -33.38 22.42
CA GLU A 486 18.51 -32.43 23.50
C GLU A 486 17.55 -31.32 23.06
N LEU A 487 17.78 -30.74 21.88
CA LEU A 487 16.94 -29.71 21.27
C LEU A 487 15.49 -30.17 21.17
N LEU A 488 15.24 -31.37 20.64
CA LEU A 488 13.89 -31.92 20.46
C LEU A 488 13.23 -32.41 21.76
N SER A 489 13.92 -32.32 22.91
CA SER A 489 13.42 -32.82 24.20
C SER A 489 13.12 -31.72 25.23
N LYS A 490 13.54 -30.47 24.99
CA LYS A 490 13.32 -29.32 25.87
C LYS A 490 12.07 -28.53 25.46
N SER A 491 11.48 -27.78 26.39
CA SER A 491 10.43 -26.81 26.06
C SER A 491 11.03 -25.60 25.36
N VAL A 492 10.27 -24.99 24.43
CA VAL A 492 10.57 -23.85 23.55
C VAL A 492 11.59 -22.86 24.14
N ASP A 493 12.87 -23.12 23.86
CA ASP A 493 14.00 -22.28 24.23
C ASP A 493 14.82 -22.08 22.94
N ASP A 494 15.16 -20.82 22.67
CA ASP A 494 16.12 -20.32 21.66
C ASP A 494 17.03 -21.42 21.05
N ALA A 495 16.84 -21.68 19.75
CA ALA A 495 17.62 -22.66 19.01
C ALA A 495 18.73 -22.02 18.16
N SER A 496 19.03 -20.73 18.33
CA SER A 496 20.08 -20.02 17.58
C SER A 496 21.44 -20.71 17.66
N GLY A 497 21.82 -21.17 18.86
CA GLY A 497 23.07 -21.89 19.07
C GLY A 497 23.12 -23.24 18.34
N PHE A 498 21.98 -23.93 18.25
CA PHE A 498 21.87 -25.16 17.45
C PHE A 498 21.95 -24.85 15.96
N ALA A 499 21.14 -23.91 15.48
CA ALA A 499 21.10 -23.52 14.07
C ALA A 499 22.49 -23.09 13.57
N SER A 500 23.22 -22.29 14.37
CA SER A 500 24.58 -21.86 14.04
C SER A 500 25.59 -23.01 14.06
N SER A 501 25.48 -23.95 15.01
CA SER A 501 26.44 -25.06 15.13
C SER A 501 26.26 -26.15 14.08
N TYR A 502 25.04 -26.30 13.58
CA TYR A 502 24.63 -27.33 12.64
C TYR A 502 24.25 -26.76 11.26
N TRP A 503 24.54 -25.47 11.02
CA TRP A 503 24.31 -24.82 9.73
C TRP A 503 24.95 -25.61 8.58
N GLY A 504 24.18 -25.91 7.53
CA GLY A 504 24.62 -26.73 6.40
C GLY A 504 24.63 -28.25 6.65
N GLU A 505 24.40 -28.72 7.88
CA GLU A 505 24.30 -30.15 8.18
C GLU A 505 22.88 -30.68 7.91
N THR A 506 22.78 -31.92 7.41
CA THR A 506 21.49 -32.58 7.21
C THR A 506 21.01 -33.23 8.50
N ILE A 507 19.84 -32.81 8.98
CA ILE A 507 19.15 -33.42 10.11
C ILE A 507 17.96 -34.24 9.63
N GLN A 508 17.61 -35.28 10.39
CA GLN A 508 16.38 -36.04 10.22
C GLN A 508 15.71 -36.27 11.57
N PHE A 509 14.42 -35.96 11.63
CA PHE A 509 13.60 -36.17 12.81
C PHE A 509 12.13 -36.42 12.46
N ASP A 510 11.42 -37.04 13.39
CA ASP A 510 9.99 -37.28 13.26
C ASP A 510 9.21 -36.13 13.92
N GLY A 511 8.18 -35.65 13.24
CA GLY A 511 7.35 -34.53 13.69
C GLY A 511 5.95 -34.56 13.10
N TYR A 512 5.30 -33.41 13.12
CA TYR A 512 4.03 -33.17 12.45
C TYR A 512 3.97 -31.76 11.87
N ILE A 513 3.14 -31.57 10.84
CA ILE A 513 2.85 -30.26 10.27
C ILE A 513 2.04 -29.47 11.31
N ALA A 514 2.65 -28.46 11.92
CA ALA A 514 2.00 -27.59 12.89
C ALA A 514 1.08 -26.58 12.22
N ASP A 515 1.53 -26.02 11.10
CA ASP A 515 0.76 -25.11 10.25
C ASP A 515 1.23 -25.20 8.80
N ILE A 516 0.35 -24.89 7.86
CA ILE A 516 0.68 -24.81 6.44
C ILE A 516 -0.14 -23.70 5.80
N GLN A 517 0.55 -22.78 5.13
CA GLN A 517 -0.05 -21.67 4.41
C GLN A 517 0.50 -21.60 3.00
N ASN A 518 -0.28 -21.02 2.11
CA ASN A 518 0.22 -20.65 0.80
C ASN A 518 1.27 -19.55 0.95
N HIS A 519 2.38 -19.66 0.23
CA HIS A 519 3.38 -18.60 0.18
C HIS A 519 2.85 -17.48 -0.71
N GLY A 520 2.57 -16.30 -0.13
CA GLY A 520 2.00 -15.17 -0.86
C GLY A 520 0.66 -15.52 -1.55
N ASP A 521 0.58 -15.26 -2.86
CA ASP A 521 -0.58 -15.55 -3.70
C ASP A 521 -0.47 -16.87 -4.50
N PHE A 522 0.60 -17.64 -4.29
CA PHE A 522 0.80 -18.92 -4.99
C PHE A 522 -0.12 -20.01 -4.45
N ASP A 523 -0.70 -20.83 -5.33
CA ASP A 523 -1.55 -21.97 -4.98
C ASP A 523 -0.78 -23.28 -4.73
N THR A 524 0.50 -23.28 -5.08
CA THR A 524 1.37 -24.47 -5.18
C THR A 524 2.68 -24.33 -4.42
N ARG A 525 2.91 -23.19 -3.77
CA ARG A 525 4.07 -22.90 -2.91
C ARG A 525 3.57 -22.68 -1.49
N PHE A 526 4.33 -23.17 -0.52
CA PHE A 526 3.89 -23.27 0.86
C PHE A 526 4.95 -22.77 1.81
N ASP A 527 4.49 -22.12 2.87
CA ASP A 527 5.24 -21.98 4.11
C ASP A 527 4.74 -23.07 5.06
N VAL A 528 5.62 -24.01 5.43
CA VAL A 528 5.26 -25.19 6.23
C VAL A 528 5.98 -25.12 7.57
N LEU A 529 5.21 -25.08 8.65
CA LEU A 529 5.72 -25.07 10.01
C LEU A 529 5.63 -26.48 10.59
N PHE A 530 6.70 -26.94 11.24
CA PHE A 530 6.77 -28.26 11.87
C PHE A 530 7.06 -28.16 13.36
N LEU A 531 6.56 -29.15 14.09
CA LEU A 531 6.96 -29.43 15.47
C LEU A 531 7.40 -30.88 15.58
N ALA A 532 8.39 -31.13 16.44
CA ALA A 532 8.85 -32.49 16.71
C ALA A 532 7.86 -33.28 17.56
N GLY A 533 7.87 -34.62 17.40
CA GLY A 533 7.02 -35.52 18.16
C GLY A 533 5.64 -35.74 17.54
N ASN A 534 4.61 -35.88 18.37
CA ASN A 534 3.24 -36.20 17.92
C ASN A 534 2.28 -35.05 18.26
N VAL A 535 1.20 -34.92 17.50
CA VAL A 535 0.19 -33.86 17.71
C VAL A 535 -0.45 -33.85 19.11
N ASP A 536 -0.51 -35.02 19.77
CA ASP A 536 -1.15 -35.18 21.09
C ASP A 536 -0.19 -34.99 22.29
N THR A 537 1.10 -34.71 22.06
CA THR A 537 2.07 -34.51 23.15
C THR A 537 2.03 -33.08 23.69
N SER A 538 1.55 -32.92 24.93
CA SER A 538 1.53 -31.64 25.66
C SER A 538 2.40 -31.69 26.92
N PRO A 539 3.28 -30.68 27.16
CA PRO A 539 3.57 -29.56 26.26
C PRO A 539 4.35 -30.00 25.01
N SER A 540 4.21 -29.25 23.93
CA SER A 540 5.09 -29.37 22.75
C SER A 540 6.55 -29.15 23.17
N VAL A 541 7.45 -29.94 22.58
CA VAL A 541 8.89 -29.93 22.85
C VAL A 541 9.65 -29.59 21.56
N GLY A 542 10.82 -28.97 21.71
CA GLY A 542 11.63 -28.45 20.62
C GLY A 542 11.18 -27.07 20.12
N PRO A 543 12.03 -26.41 19.30
CA PRO A 543 11.65 -25.20 18.59
C PRO A 543 10.66 -25.51 17.46
N TYR A 544 10.09 -24.46 16.87
CA TYR A 544 9.48 -24.58 15.56
C TYR A 544 10.55 -24.77 14.49
N PHE A 545 10.23 -25.52 13.44
CA PHE A 545 11.03 -25.64 12.24
C PHE A 545 10.21 -25.18 11.05
N ARG A 546 10.81 -24.50 10.07
CA ARG A 546 10.08 -23.95 8.93
C ARG A 546 10.73 -24.29 7.60
N PHE A 547 9.90 -24.68 6.65
CA PHE A 547 10.20 -24.56 5.22
C PHE A 547 9.50 -23.30 4.70
N THR A 548 10.21 -22.48 3.94
CA THR A 548 9.68 -21.22 3.39
C THR A 548 9.70 -21.28 1.87
N ASP A 549 8.60 -20.86 1.25
CA ASP A 549 8.43 -20.85 -0.21
C ASP A 549 8.81 -22.18 -0.88
N VAL A 550 8.23 -23.29 -0.40
CA VAL A 550 8.51 -24.63 -0.95
C VAL A 550 7.31 -25.20 -1.71
N SER A 551 7.57 -25.86 -2.83
CA SER A 551 6.58 -26.69 -3.51
C SER A 551 6.66 -28.15 -3.04
N ARG A 552 5.67 -28.96 -3.41
CA ARG A 552 5.72 -30.41 -3.16
C ARG A 552 6.93 -31.10 -3.81
N TRP A 553 7.45 -30.52 -4.90
CA TRP A 553 8.63 -31.04 -5.59
C TRP A 553 9.91 -30.72 -4.83
N ASP A 554 10.02 -29.52 -4.26
CA ASP A 554 11.20 -29.10 -3.47
C ASP A 554 11.34 -29.93 -2.19
N MET A 555 10.21 -30.41 -1.65
CA MET A 555 10.18 -31.32 -0.50
C MET A 555 10.39 -32.80 -0.84
N GLU A 556 10.57 -33.16 -2.11
CA GLU A 556 10.52 -34.55 -2.60
C GLU A 556 9.28 -35.33 -2.07
N TYR A 557 8.15 -34.65 -1.86
CA TYR A 557 7.00 -35.20 -1.15
C TYR A 557 5.99 -35.87 -2.09
N GLU A 558 5.95 -37.20 -2.06
CA GLU A 558 5.00 -38.02 -2.83
C GLU A 558 3.71 -38.39 -2.06
N GLY A 559 3.56 -37.91 -0.82
CA GLY A 559 2.46 -38.30 0.08
C GLY A 559 1.08 -37.69 -0.25
N GLY A 560 0.12 -37.86 0.67
CA GLY A 560 -1.26 -37.36 0.53
C GLY A 560 -1.42 -35.83 0.53
N ILE A 561 -2.62 -35.32 0.77
CA ILE A 561 -2.83 -33.86 0.99
C ILE A 561 -1.96 -33.40 2.15
N LEU A 562 -1.29 -32.24 2.04
CA LEU A 562 -0.55 -31.61 3.14
C LEU A 562 -1.54 -30.82 4.02
N ASP A 563 -1.72 -31.24 5.26
CA ASP A 563 -2.65 -30.63 6.21
C ASP A 563 -2.03 -30.56 7.61
N ALA A 564 -2.43 -29.54 8.38
CA ALA A 564 -2.01 -29.38 9.76
C ALA A 564 -2.43 -30.60 10.60
N GLY A 565 -1.56 -31.04 11.50
CA GLY A 565 -1.69 -32.24 12.32
C GLY A 565 -1.16 -33.52 11.67
N LYS A 566 -0.78 -33.50 10.39
CA LYS A 566 -0.22 -34.67 9.70
C LYS A 566 1.13 -35.08 10.31
N PRO A 567 1.30 -36.35 10.70
CA PRO A 567 2.59 -36.87 11.14
C PRO A 567 3.52 -37.07 9.94
N VAL A 568 4.74 -36.57 10.05
CA VAL A 568 5.73 -36.59 8.98
C VAL A 568 7.12 -36.95 9.51
N ARG A 569 7.97 -37.44 8.61
CA ARG A 569 9.42 -37.50 8.79
C ARG A 569 10.05 -36.40 7.95
N ILE A 570 10.84 -35.55 8.60
CA ILE A 570 11.52 -34.41 7.99
C ILE A 570 12.99 -34.77 7.83
N THR A 571 13.52 -34.65 6.62
CA THR A 571 14.96 -34.64 6.33
C THR A 571 15.28 -33.32 5.65
N ALA A 572 16.17 -32.53 6.23
CA ALA A 572 16.42 -31.17 5.78
C ALA A 572 17.81 -30.69 6.17
N VAL A 573 18.33 -29.72 5.43
CA VAL A 573 19.55 -28.98 5.78
C VAL A 573 19.17 -27.84 6.72
N VAL A 574 19.96 -27.62 7.76
CA VAL A 574 19.77 -26.47 8.66
C VAL A 574 20.26 -25.21 7.97
N ASP A 575 19.37 -24.26 7.72
CA ASP A 575 19.69 -23.01 7.01
C ASP A 575 19.87 -21.81 7.96
N GLY A 576 19.16 -21.76 9.09
CA GLY A 576 19.34 -20.64 10.00
C GLY A 576 18.40 -20.59 11.18
N TRP A 577 18.48 -19.50 11.94
CA TRP A 577 17.57 -19.19 13.03
C TRP A 577 16.88 -17.86 12.75
N ASN A 578 15.55 -17.87 12.88
CA ASN A 578 14.72 -16.70 12.70
C ASN A 578 14.31 -16.15 14.06
N ASP A 579 14.90 -15.02 14.46
CA ASP A 579 14.60 -14.37 15.74
C ASP A 579 13.16 -13.83 15.80
N ASN A 580 12.59 -13.41 14.67
CA ASN A 580 11.24 -12.83 14.62
C ASN A 580 10.16 -13.90 14.75
N GLY A 581 10.39 -15.06 14.14
CA GLY A 581 9.49 -16.21 14.09
C GLY A 581 9.70 -17.24 15.21
N MET A 582 10.85 -17.18 15.89
CA MET A 582 11.29 -18.17 16.87
C MET A 582 11.32 -19.61 16.30
N TRP A 583 11.82 -19.76 15.07
CA TRP A 583 11.96 -21.05 14.40
C TRP A 583 13.35 -21.24 13.79
N VAL A 584 13.70 -22.51 13.57
CA VAL A 584 14.86 -22.90 12.76
C VAL A 584 14.41 -22.97 11.30
N ASP A 585 15.02 -22.16 10.44
CA ASP A 585 14.82 -22.24 9.00
C ASP A 585 15.56 -23.48 8.46
N LEU A 586 14.85 -24.23 7.62
CA LEU A 586 15.32 -25.48 7.04
C LEU A 586 15.14 -25.46 5.53
N ASP A 587 16.13 -26.01 4.82
CA ASP A 587 16.01 -26.31 3.41
C ASP A 587 15.59 -27.77 3.22
N PRO A 588 14.48 -28.04 2.51
CA PRO A 588 13.97 -29.39 2.37
C PRO A 588 14.94 -30.29 1.58
N VAL A 589 15.13 -31.51 2.09
CA VAL A 589 15.75 -32.60 1.33
C VAL A 589 14.70 -33.66 1.00
N LEU A 590 13.92 -34.07 2.01
CA LEU A 590 12.87 -35.06 1.85
C LEU A 590 11.83 -34.93 2.97
N LEU A 591 10.56 -34.93 2.60
CA LEU A 591 9.42 -35.03 3.51
C LEU A 591 8.64 -36.32 3.22
N GLU A 592 8.31 -37.09 4.27
CA GLU A 592 7.59 -38.36 4.13
C GLU A 592 6.41 -38.44 5.11
N ASP A 593 5.29 -39.06 4.69
CA ASP A 593 4.20 -39.44 5.60
C ASP A 593 4.71 -40.51 6.60
N ARG A 594 4.31 -40.41 7.88
CA ARG A 594 4.73 -41.35 8.94
C ARG A 594 3.65 -42.35 9.38
#